data_AF-A0A421DYR3-F1
#
_entry.id   AF-A0A421DYR3-F1
#
_cell.length_a   1.000
_cell.length_b   1.000
_cell.length_c   1.000
_cell.angle_alpha   90.00
_cell.angle_beta   90.00
_cell.angle_gamma   90.00
#
_symmetry.space_group_name_H-M   'P 1'
#
loop_
_entity.id
_entity.type
_entity.pdbx_description
1 polymer ?
#
loop_
_entity_poly.entity_id
_entity_poly.type
_entity_poly.pdbx_seq_one_letter_code
_entity_poly.pdbx_strand_id
1 'polypeptide(L)'
;MVKSTVRFPEAVMDCVEEMVEEGVFSNKSEFQRFAVEYVLSEIEDYEPEMVDFDELQKEVFQHQPVSSRAEMSPEINENFYENAARVRQFAIRGDIETAEEYIDTAYPVTDPRCLLLDDLLESYRQHETDDE
;
A
#
# COMPACT_ATOMS: atom_id res chain seq x y z
N MET A 1 33.06 8.07 -7.12
CA MET A 1 32.00 9.07 -7.37
C MET A 1 32.47 10.12 -8.37
N VAL A 2 31.72 10.34 -9.44
CA VAL A 2 31.92 11.44 -10.39
C VAL A 2 31.12 12.64 -9.88
N LYS A 3 31.70 13.86 -9.90
CA LYS A 3 31.02 15.05 -9.39
C LYS A 3 30.24 15.73 -10.51
N SER A 4 28.91 15.74 -10.41
CA SER A 4 28.02 16.52 -11.27
C SER A 4 27.47 17.72 -10.49
N THR A 5 27.28 18.87 -11.16
CA THR A 5 26.67 20.06 -10.55
C THR A 5 25.34 20.35 -11.23
N VAL A 6 24.26 20.34 -10.45
CA VAL A 6 22.89 20.58 -10.91
C VAL A 6 22.34 21.83 -10.25
N ARG A 7 21.48 22.57 -10.96
CA ARG A 7 20.80 23.78 -10.45
C ARG A 7 19.36 23.42 -10.12
N PHE A 8 18.92 23.82 -8.93
CA PHE A 8 17.54 23.66 -8.46
C PHE A 8 16.93 25.03 -8.15
N PRO A 9 15.61 25.19 -8.28
CA PRO A 9 14.90 26.34 -7.71
C PRO A 9 15.12 26.42 -6.19
N GLU A 10 15.11 27.64 -5.64
CA GLU A 10 15.29 27.89 -4.21
C GLU A 10 14.27 27.14 -3.36
N ALA A 11 12.98 27.23 -3.71
CA ALA A 11 11.90 26.50 -3.03
C ALA A 11 12.11 24.98 -2.97
N VAL A 12 12.77 24.38 -3.98
CA VAL A 12 13.09 22.94 -3.95
C VAL A 12 14.22 22.67 -2.99
N MET A 13 15.22 23.55 -2.95
CA MET A 13 16.32 23.44 -1.99
C MET A 13 15.86 23.63 -0.55
N ASP A 14 14.88 24.51 -0.31
CA ASP A 14 14.28 24.72 1.01
C ASP A 14 13.62 23.44 1.52
N CYS A 15 12.83 22.76 0.69
CA CYS A 15 12.24 21.46 1.05
C CYS A 15 13.29 20.38 1.32
N VAL A 16 14.37 20.34 0.54
CA VAL A 16 15.47 19.39 0.77
C VAL A 16 16.21 19.71 2.06
N GLU A 17 16.34 20.99 2.42
CA GLU A 17 16.92 21.42 3.70
C GLU A 17 16.05 20.97 4.87
N GLU A 18 14.73 21.14 4.78
CA GLU A 18 13.77 20.68 5.79
C GLU A 18 13.91 19.17 6.05
N MET A 19 13.94 18.33 5.01
CA MET A 19 14.11 16.87 5.19
C MET A 19 15.46 16.47 5.81
N VAL A 20 16.51 17.28 5.63
CA VAL A 20 17.81 17.08 6.29
C VAL A 20 17.75 17.54 7.74
N GLU A 21 17.08 18.65 8.03
CA GLU A 21 16.89 19.17 9.40
C GLU A 21 16.01 18.26 10.25
N GLU A 22 14.99 17.63 9.66
CA GLU A 22 14.14 16.62 10.29
C GLU A 22 14.87 15.29 10.54
N GLY A 23 16.07 15.11 9.97
CA GLY A 23 16.91 13.95 10.18
C GLY A 23 16.61 12.76 9.27
N VAL A 24 15.72 12.91 8.29
CA VAL A 24 15.43 11.87 7.27
C VAL A 24 16.65 11.63 6.39
N PHE A 25 17.42 12.68 6.12
CA PHE A 25 18.69 12.58 5.39
C PHE A 25 19.82 13.23 6.18
N SER A 26 20.99 12.60 6.18
CA SER A 26 22.20 13.12 6.80
C SER A 26 22.72 14.38 6.11
N ASN A 27 22.51 14.49 4.79
CA ASN A 27 22.92 15.65 4.00
C ASN A 27 22.23 15.71 2.62
N LYS A 28 22.34 16.86 1.95
CA LYS A 28 21.77 17.10 0.62
C LYS A 28 22.28 16.13 -0.47
N SER A 29 23.52 15.66 -0.36
CA SER A 29 24.08 14.71 -1.34
C SER A 29 23.54 13.29 -1.15
N GLU A 30 23.04 12.97 0.05
CA GLU A 30 22.33 11.73 0.33
C GLU A 30 20.94 11.75 -0.31
N PHE A 31 20.17 12.80 -0.06
CA PHE A 31 18.88 13.02 -0.74
C PHE A 31 19.01 12.92 -2.27
N GLN A 32 20.03 13.57 -2.85
CA GLN A 32 20.21 13.55 -4.31
C GLN A 32 20.56 12.17 -4.85
N ARG A 33 21.36 11.37 -4.13
CA ARG A 33 21.65 9.99 -4.53
C ARG A 33 20.40 9.12 -4.43
N PHE A 34 19.70 9.20 -3.30
CA PHE A 34 18.46 8.49 -3.08
C PHE A 34 17.42 8.80 -4.16
N ALA A 35 17.18 10.08 -4.45
CA ALA A 35 16.19 10.49 -5.45
C ALA A 35 16.52 9.96 -6.86
N VAL A 36 17.81 9.92 -7.23
CA VAL A 36 18.24 9.39 -8.52
C VAL A 36 18.07 7.87 -8.56
N GLU A 37 18.55 7.16 -7.55
CA GLU A 37 18.47 5.70 -7.49
C GLU A 37 17.03 5.21 -7.39
N TYR A 38 16.17 5.92 -6.66
CA TYR A 38 14.73 5.64 -6.58
C TYR A 38 14.02 5.79 -7.91
N VAL A 39 14.30 6.86 -8.66
CA VAL A 39 13.70 7.03 -9.98
C VAL A 39 14.17 5.93 -10.92
N LEU A 40 15.44 5.54 -10.85
CA LEU A 40 16.00 4.47 -11.68
C LEU A 40 15.39 3.10 -11.35
N SER A 41 15.20 2.77 -10.07
CA SER A 41 14.58 1.50 -9.66
C SER A 41 13.12 1.36 -10.09
N GLU A 42 12.41 2.48 -10.31
CA GLU A 42 11.01 2.46 -10.76
C GLU A 42 10.85 2.35 -12.28
N ILE A 43 11.84 2.79 -13.06
CA ILE A 43 11.75 2.86 -14.53
C ILE A 43 12.57 1.79 -15.25
N GLU A 44 13.58 1.24 -14.59
CA GLU A 44 14.47 0.20 -15.10
C GLU A 44 14.59 -0.93 -14.08
N ASP A 45 15.09 -2.10 -14.50
CA ASP A 45 15.49 -3.20 -13.59
C ASP A 45 16.83 -2.85 -12.92
N TYR A 46 16.87 -1.67 -12.31
CA TYR A 46 18.03 -1.10 -11.64
C TYR A 46 17.94 -1.41 -10.15
N GLU A 47 18.96 -2.11 -9.64
CA GLU A 47 19.12 -2.36 -8.21
C GLU A 47 19.91 -1.19 -7.58
N PRO A 48 19.33 -0.48 -6.60
CA PRO A 48 20.02 0.59 -5.88
C PRO A 48 21.33 0.11 -5.25
N GLU A 49 22.40 0.89 -5.41
CA GLU A 49 23.71 0.64 -4.79
C GLU A 49 23.88 1.38 -3.45
N MET A 50 22.95 2.29 -3.15
CA MET A 50 22.96 3.09 -1.93
C MET A 50 22.75 2.22 -0.68
N VAL A 51 23.67 2.35 0.26
CA VAL A 51 23.52 1.77 1.60
C VAL A 51 22.33 2.44 2.29
N ASP A 52 21.49 1.64 2.93
CA ASP A 52 20.26 2.06 3.63
C ASP A 52 19.14 2.57 2.72
N PHE A 53 19.17 2.24 1.41
CA PHE A 53 18.13 2.65 0.46
C PHE A 53 16.72 2.27 0.91
N ASP A 54 16.50 1.01 1.31
CA ASP A 54 15.19 0.51 1.75
C ASP A 54 14.69 1.19 3.03
N GLU A 55 15.61 1.56 3.93
CA GLU A 55 15.29 2.25 5.18
C GLU A 55 14.89 3.70 4.89
N LEU A 56 15.69 4.40 4.09
CA LEU A 56 15.38 5.76 3.62
C LEU A 56 14.07 5.81 2.83
N GLN A 57 13.81 4.83 1.97
CA GLN A 57 12.56 4.73 1.23
C GLN A 57 11.38 4.67 2.20
N LYS A 58 11.46 3.81 3.22
CA LYS A 58 10.41 3.71 4.23
C LYS A 58 10.25 5.02 4.99
N GLU A 59 11.31 5.63 5.47
CA GLU A 59 11.25 6.88 6.26
C GLU A 59 10.63 8.03 5.43
N VAL A 60 11.07 8.22 4.18
CA VAL A 60 10.56 9.26 3.28
C VAL A 60 9.05 9.14 3.06
N PHE A 61 8.56 7.92 2.86
CA PHE A 61 7.13 7.69 2.59
C PHE A 61 6.28 7.47 3.84
N GLN A 62 6.88 7.25 5.01
CA GLN A 62 6.18 7.20 6.31
C GLN A 62 5.73 8.59 6.79
N HIS A 63 6.48 9.64 6.45
CA HIS A 63 6.12 11.03 6.79
C HIS A 63 5.08 11.65 5.85
N GLN A 64 4.69 10.95 4.79
CA GLN A 64 3.60 11.39 3.94
C GLN A 64 2.27 11.22 4.70
N PRO A 65 1.45 12.28 4.88
CA PRO A 65 0.10 12.10 5.42
C PRO A 65 -0.60 11.07 4.55
N VAL A 66 -1.15 10.04 5.21
CA VAL A 66 -1.77 8.82 4.66
C VAL A 66 -2.93 9.17 3.72
N SER A 67 -2.63 9.71 2.54
CA SER A 67 -3.62 10.18 1.57
C SER A 67 -3.27 9.80 0.14
N SER A 68 -2.20 9.03 -0.11
CA SER A 68 -1.97 8.48 -1.45
C SER A 68 -1.37 7.08 -1.53
N ARG A 69 -1.24 6.34 -0.43
CA ARG A 69 -0.85 4.93 -0.47
C ARG A 69 -1.88 4.12 0.29
N ALA A 70 -2.70 3.38 -0.43
CA ALA A 70 -3.64 2.41 0.10
C ALA A 70 -2.90 1.19 0.68
N GLU A 71 -1.93 1.42 1.57
CA GLU A 71 -1.40 0.37 2.43
C GLU A 71 -2.33 0.30 3.63
N MET A 72 -3.39 -0.51 3.47
CA MET A 72 -4.21 -0.94 4.60
C MET A 72 -3.25 -1.53 5.63
N SER A 73 -3.23 -0.96 6.84
CA SER A 73 -2.35 -1.40 7.91
C SER A 73 -2.49 -2.91 8.17
N PRO A 74 -1.43 -3.61 8.61
CA PRO A 74 -1.46 -5.06 8.82
C PRO A 74 -2.59 -5.51 9.76
N GLU A 75 -2.94 -4.70 10.76
CA GLU A 75 -4.09 -4.94 11.65
C GLU A 75 -5.45 -4.86 10.91
N ILE A 76 -5.57 -4.01 9.89
CA ILE A 76 -6.76 -3.90 9.03
C ILE A 76 -6.83 -5.09 8.06
N ASN A 77 -5.69 -5.62 7.62
CA ASN A 77 -5.59 -6.83 6.79
C ASN A 77 -5.89 -8.11 7.57
N GLU A 78 -5.44 -8.25 8.81
CA GLU A 78 -5.74 -9.42 9.65
C GLU A 78 -7.25 -9.57 9.89
N ASN A 79 -7.94 -8.47 10.21
CA ASN A 79 -9.40 -8.47 10.35
C ASN A 79 -10.12 -8.84 9.04
N PHE A 80 -9.54 -8.50 7.88
CA PHE A 80 -10.12 -8.85 6.59
C PHE A 80 -10.11 -10.36 6.33
N TYR A 81 -8.99 -11.04 6.59
CA TYR A 81 -8.89 -12.49 6.39
C TYR A 81 -9.80 -13.28 7.34
N GLU A 82 -9.95 -12.83 8.58
CA GLU A 82 -10.90 -13.44 9.52
C GLU A 82 -12.36 -13.31 9.04
N ASN A 83 -12.72 -12.12 8.56
CA ASN A 83 -14.03 -11.87 7.99
C ASN A 83 -14.27 -12.70 6.72
N ALA A 84 -13.28 -12.78 5.82
CA ALA A 84 -13.35 -13.63 4.63
C ALA A 84 -13.54 -15.12 4.97
N ALA A 85 -12.86 -15.61 6.01
CA ALA A 85 -13.02 -16.99 6.47
C ALA A 85 -14.45 -17.27 6.99
N ARG A 86 -15.05 -16.32 7.71
CA ARG A 86 -16.44 -16.43 8.18
C ARG A 86 -17.46 -16.39 7.05
N VAL A 87 -17.32 -15.43 6.12
CA VAL A 87 -18.16 -15.35 4.91
C VAL A 87 -18.11 -16.67 4.13
N ARG A 88 -16.91 -17.22 3.93
CA ARG A 88 -16.73 -18.51 3.27
C ARG A 88 -17.38 -19.68 4.02
N GLN A 89 -17.37 -19.67 5.36
CA GLN A 89 -18.03 -20.71 6.15
C GLN A 89 -19.55 -20.68 6.00
N PHE A 90 -20.16 -19.50 5.94
CA PHE A 90 -21.58 -19.35 5.66
C PHE A 90 -21.91 -19.80 4.23
N ALA A 91 -21.10 -19.38 3.26
CA ALA A 91 -21.29 -19.75 1.86
C ALA A 91 -21.20 -21.27 1.61
N ILE A 92 -20.22 -21.97 2.20
CA ILE A 92 -20.10 -23.44 2.09
C ILE A 92 -21.32 -24.17 2.69
N ARG A 93 -22.02 -23.54 3.64
CA ARG A 93 -23.21 -24.12 4.28
C ARG A 93 -24.51 -23.81 3.52
N GLY A 94 -24.43 -23.12 2.38
CA GLY A 94 -25.59 -22.64 1.62
C GLY A 94 -26.33 -21.47 2.28
N ASP A 95 -25.71 -20.83 3.27
CA ASP A 95 -26.30 -19.72 4.03
C ASP A 95 -25.79 -18.38 3.48
N ILE A 96 -26.08 -18.14 2.20
CA ILE A 96 -25.54 -16.99 1.46
C ILE A 96 -26.12 -15.67 1.99
N GLU A 97 -27.40 -15.65 2.36
CA GLU A 97 -28.08 -14.46 2.91
C GLU A 97 -27.42 -13.99 4.22
N THR A 98 -27.09 -14.93 5.12
CA THR A 98 -26.34 -14.62 6.35
C THR A 98 -24.94 -14.11 6.06
N ALA A 99 -24.30 -14.59 4.99
CA ALA A 99 -22.98 -14.12 4.59
C ALA A 99 -23.02 -12.66 4.10
N GLU A 100 -24.04 -12.27 3.34
CA GLU A 100 -24.24 -10.89 2.87
C GLU A 100 -24.52 -9.94 4.04
N GLU A 101 -25.45 -10.30 4.95
CA GLU A 101 -25.72 -9.50 6.14
C GLU A 101 -24.47 -9.31 7.02
N TYR A 102 -23.60 -10.32 7.08
CA TYR A 102 -22.33 -10.24 7.78
C TYR A 102 -21.37 -9.24 7.13
N ILE A 103 -21.28 -9.21 5.79
CA ILE A 103 -20.45 -8.26 5.04
C ILE A 103 -20.96 -6.83 5.26
N ASP A 104 -22.26 -6.59 5.11
CA ASP A 104 -22.90 -5.28 5.28
C ASP A 104 -22.73 -4.71 6.69
N THR A 105 -22.65 -5.59 7.70
CA THR A 105 -22.40 -5.18 9.09
C THR A 105 -20.92 -4.90 9.33
N ALA A 106 -20.02 -5.63 8.68
CA ALA A 106 -18.58 -5.54 8.89
C ALA A 106 -17.92 -4.40 8.08
N TYR A 107 -18.50 -4.02 6.95
CA TYR A 107 -17.92 -3.05 6.03
C TYR A 107 -18.94 -2.03 5.51
N PRO A 108 -18.55 -0.76 5.34
CA PRO A 108 -19.35 0.19 4.55
C PRO A 108 -19.47 -0.26 3.09
N VAL A 109 -20.61 0.01 2.46
CA VAL A 109 -20.88 -0.34 1.04
C VAL A 109 -19.88 0.27 0.05
N THR A 110 -19.20 1.36 0.43
CA THR A 110 -18.16 2.01 -0.40
C THR A 110 -16.76 1.43 -0.19
N ASP A 111 -16.60 0.43 0.69
CA ASP A 111 -15.32 -0.19 0.98
C ASP A 111 -14.95 -1.22 -0.09
N PRO A 112 -13.76 -1.14 -0.72
CA PRO A 112 -13.31 -2.12 -1.69
C PRO A 112 -13.34 -3.57 -1.19
N ARG A 113 -13.21 -3.79 0.14
CA ARG A 113 -13.27 -5.11 0.77
C ARG A 113 -14.67 -5.72 0.72
N CYS A 114 -15.71 -4.90 0.74
CA CYS A 114 -17.10 -5.33 0.56
C CYS A 114 -17.25 -5.97 -0.83
N LEU A 115 -16.83 -5.23 -1.88
CA LEU A 115 -16.87 -5.70 -3.27
C LEU A 115 -16.12 -7.03 -3.49
N LEU A 116 -14.97 -7.21 -2.85
CA LEU A 116 -14.18 -8.45 -2.96
C LEU A 116 -14.87 -9.65 -2.28
N LEU A 117 -15.57 -9.43 -1.18
CA LEU A 117 -16.29 -10.50 -0.48
C LEU A 117 -17.61 -10.84 -1.18
N ASP A 118 -18.24 -9.87 -1.81
CA ASP A 118 -19.41 -10.10 -2.67
C ASP A 118 -19.03 -10.94 -3.90
N ASP A 119 -17.92 -10.62 -4.57
CA ASP A 119 -17.39 -11.41 -5.70
C ASP A 119 -17.04 -12.85 -5.29
N LEU A 120 -16.51 -13.02 -4.06
CA LEU A 120 -16.30 -14.35 -3.49
C LEU A 120 -17.62 -15.12 -3.35
N LEU A 121 -18.70 -14.48 -2.87
CA LEU A 121 -20.01 -15.12 -2.73
C LEU A 121 -20.65 -15.48 -4.08
N GLU A 122 -20.45 -14.68 -5.14
CA GLU A 122 -20.93 -15.02 -6.48
C GLU A 122 -20.40 -16.37 -6.97
N SER A 123 -19.15 -16.71 -6.64
CA SER A 123 -18.56 -18.02 -7.00
C SER A 123 -19.28 -19.20 -6.33
N TYR A 124 -19.78 -19.02 -5.10
CA TYR A 124 -20.50 -20.06 -4.37
C TYR A 124 -21.94 -20.22 -4.85
N ARG A 125 -22.60 -19.12 -5.25
CA ARG A 125 -23.93 -19.14 -5.88
C ARG A 125 -23.95 -19.91 -7.20
N GLN A 126 -22.88 -19.78 -7.99
CA GLN A 126 -22.73 -20.54 -9.24
C GLN A 126 -22.56 -22.04 -8.98
N HIS A 127 -21.96 -22.42 -7.85
CA HIS A 127 -21.76 -23.83 -7.51
C HIS A 127 -23.05 -24.51 -7.01
N GLU A 128 -23.92 -23.78 -6.29
CA GLU A 128 -25.24 -24.29 -5.92
C GLU A 128 -26.16 -24.50 -7.13
N THR A 129 -25.99 -23.70 -8.19
CA THR A 129 -26.80 -23.80 -9.41
C THR A 129 -26.30 -24.85 -10.42
N ASP A 130 -25.05 -25.29 -10.32
CA ASP A 130 -24.48 -26.36 -11.15
C ASP A 130 -24.77 -27.78 -10.58
N ASP A 131 -25.17 -27.90 -9.31
CA ASP A 131 -25.50 -29.16 -8.63
C ASP A 131 -27.02 -29.50 -8.64
N GLU A 132 -27.87 -28.68 -9.28
CA GLU A 132 -29.33 -28.91 -9.49
C GLU A 132 -29.68 -29.57 -10.84
#